data_AF-T1ALR9-F1
#
_entry.id   AF-T1ALR9-F1
#
_cell.length_a   1.000
_cell.length_b   1.000
_cell.length_c   1.000
_cell.angle_alpha   90.00
_cell.angle_beta   90.00
_cell.angle_gamma   90.00
#
_symmetry.space_group_name_H-M   'P 1'
#
loop_
_entity.id
_entity.type
_entity.pdbx_description
1 polymer ?
#
loop_
_entity_poly.entity_id
_entity_poly.type
_entity_poly.pdbx_seq_one_letter_code
_entity_poly.pdbx_strand_id
1 'polypeptide(L)'
;DAGPLDHRGEPVPFPRAAITAHAFRHTYAQTLADQGVPAPVLRDLMDHRSIDTTMGYYRVADAKKREAMEALARHTIDNRGVTRPARGEPSKVAHLREHLAWVAVPMGKCSEPTNVRAGGQACPIRYQCAGCPHFESDPSYLPELRAHADELRKEREAMLAAGAADWAVD
;
A
#
# COMPACT_ATOMS: atom_id res chain seq x y z
N ASP A 1 4.77 -15.17 10.29
CA ASP A 1 4.19 -15.57 11.58
C ASP A 1 4.50 -17.01 11.91
N ALA A 2 4.96 -17.28 13.14
CA ALA A 2 5.47 -18.58 13.59
C ALA A 2 4.38 -19.61 13.98
N GLY A 3 3.12 -19.39 13.60
CA GLY A 3 1.98 -20.24 14.00
C GLY A 3 1.47 -19.93 15.41
N PRO A 4 0.41 -20.64 15.88
CA PRO A 4 -0.17 -20.42 17.20
C PRO A 4 0.78 -20.85 18.32
N LEU A 5 0.75 -20.13 19.44
CA LEU A 5 1.47 -20.46 20.68
C LEU A 5 0.52 -21.11 21.69
N ASP A 6 1.03 -22.01 22.53
CA ASP A 6 0.28 -22.62 23.62
C ASP A 6 0.17 -21.69 24.85
N HIS A 7 -0.51 -22.16 25.91
CA HIS A 7 -0.68 -21.44 27.17
C HIS A 7 0.63 -21.10 27.90
N ARG A 8 1.77 -21.65 27.47
CA ARG A 8 3.11 -21.39 28.00
C ARG A 8 3.94 -20.49 27.08
N GLY A 9 3.37 -20.07 25.94
CA GLY A 9 4.05 -19.27 24.93
C GLY A 9 4.91 -20.07 23.97
N GLU A 10 4.83 -21.41 23.99
CA GLU A 10 5.62 -22.27 23.11
C GLU A 10 4.90 -22.51 21.78
N PRO A 11 5.62 -22.62 20.64
CA PRO A 11 5.01 -22.91 19.35
C PRO A 11 4.25 -24.24 19.37
N VAL A 12 2.97 -24.21 18.99
CA VAL A 12 2.17 -25.42 18.86
C VAL A 12 2.68 -26.21 17.65
N PRO A 13 3.10 -27.49 17.82
CA PRO A 13 3.56 -28.29 16.70
C PRO A 13 2.49 -28.44 15.62
N PHE A 14 2.87 -28.22 14.36
CA PHE A 14 1.94 -28.38 13.25
C PHE A 14 1.49 -29.84 13.12
N PRO A 15 0.18 -30.11 12.98
CA PRO A 15 -0.33 -31.48 12.88
C PRO A 15 0.17 -32.14 11.60
N ARG A 16 1.06 -33.14 11.74
CA ARG A 16 1.65 -33.84 10.59
C ARG A 16 0.63 -34.48 9.65
N ALA A 17 -0.53 -34.89 10.17
CA ALA A 17 -1.62 -35.44 9.37
C ALA A 17 -2.21 -34.43 8.36
N ALA A 18 -2.04 -33.13 8.58
CA ALA A 18 -2.46 -32.09 7.64
C ALA A 18 -1.45 -31.87 6.51
N ILE A 19 -0.23 -32.43 6.60
CA ILE A 19 0.79 -32.34 5.55
C ILE A 19 0.47 -33.40 4.49
N THR A 20 -0.14 -32.97 3.40
CA THR A 20 -0.52 -33.85 2.28
C THR A 20 -0.03 -33.28 0.96
N ALA A 21 0.07 -34.10 -0.09
CA ALA A 21 0.38 -33.63 -1.45
C ALA A 21 -0.60 -32.54 -1.90
N HIS A 22 -1.87 -32.65 -1.51
CA HIS A 22 -2.89 -31.65 -1.83
C HIS A 22 -2.67 -30.32 -1.09
N ALA A 23 -2.16 -30.35 0.16
CA ALA A 23 -1.81 -29.15 0.89
C ALA A 23 -0.70 -28.36 0.18
N PHE A 24 0.34 -29.04 -0.34
CA PHE A 24 1.38 -28.38 -1.14
C PHE A 24 0.84 -27.74 -2.41
N ARG A 25 -0.13 -28.39 -3.07
CA ARG A 25 -0.83 -27.82 -4.22
C ARG A 25 -1.60 -26.54 -3.87
N HIS A 26 -2.25 -26.48 -2.71
CA HIS A 26 -2.87 -25.25 -2.21
C HIS A 26 -1.83 -24.17 -1.90
N THR A 27 -0.71 -24.52 -1.27
CA THR A 27 0.38 -23.58 -0.99
C THR A 27 0.92 -22.98 -2.29
N TYR A 28 1.22 -23.82 -3.28
CA TYR A 28 1.66 -23.39 -4.62
C TYR A 28 0.68 -22.38 -5.24
N ALA A 29 -0.62 -22.71 -5.25
CA ALA A 29 -1.63 -21.84 -5.83
C ALA A 29 -1.79 -20.52 -5.07
N GLN A 30 -1.79 -20.56 -3.73
CA GLN A 30 -1.88 -19.37 -2.91
C GLN A 30 -0.67 -18.46 -3.11
N THR A 31 0.55 -19.03 -3.18
CA THR A 31 1.77 -18.26 -3.44
C THR A 31 1.70 -17.51 -4.77
N LEU A 32 1.24 -18.18 -5.85
CA LEU A 32 1.08 -17.53 -7.15
C LEU A 32 -0.02 -16.46 -7.16
N ALA A 33 -1.13 -16.69 -6.45
CA ALA A 33 -2.18 -15.70 -6.30
C ALA A 33 -1.70 -14.47 -5.52
N ASP A 34 -0.96 -14.67 -4.43
CA ASP A 34 -0.38 -13.61 -3.60
C ASP A 34 0.66 -12.79 -4.38
N GLN A 35 1.41 -13.42 -5.29
CA GLN A 35 2.33 -12.78 -6.23
C GLN A 35 1.63 -12.03 -7.38
N GLY A 36 0.31 -12.10 -7.47
CA GLY A 36 -0.48 -11.36 -8.46
C GLY A 36 -0.54 -12.00 -9.84
N VAL A 37 -0.25 -13.30 -9.97
CA VAL A 37 -0.51 -14.04 -11.23
C VAL A 37 -2.00 -13.88 -11.58
N PRO A 38 -2.39 -13.63 -12.84
CA PRO A 38 -3.80 -13.51 -13.21
C PRO A 38 -4.60 -14.80 -13.01
N ALA A 39 -5.84 -14.70 -12.54
CA ALA A 39 -6.70 -15.85 -12.25
C ALA A 39 -6.87 -16.86 -13.41
N PRO A 40 -6.99 -16.43 -14.68
CA PRO A 40 -7.04 -17.36 -15.81
C PRO A 40 -5.74 -18.16 -15.98
N VAL A 41 -4.59 -17.52 -15.76
CA VAL A 41 -3.27 -18.18 -15.86
C VAL A 41 -3.12 -19.19 -14.73
N LEU A 42 -3.47 -18.82 -13.50
CA LEU A 42 -3.40 -19.74 -12.37
C LEU A 42 -4.37 -20.92 -12.53
N ARG A 43 -5.57 -20.70 -13.11
CA ARG A 43 -6.51 -21.77 -13.45
C ARG A 43 -5.86 -22.79 -14.39
N ASP A 44 -5.15 -22.32 -15.42
CA ASP A 44 -4.52 -23.21 -16.41
C ASP A 44 -3.32 -23.94 -15.80
N LEU A 45 -2.48 -23.27 -15.01
CA LEU A 45 -1.38 -23.90 -14.26
C LEU A 45 -1.89 -24.97 -13.28
N MET A 46 -3.06 -24.73 -12.70
CA MET A 46 -3.72 -25.66 -11.81
C MET A 46 -4.56 -26.70 -12.56
N ASP A 47 -4.71 -26.63 -13.88
CA ASP A 47 -5.61 -27.52 -14.62
C ASP A 47 -7.04 -27.57 -14.01
N HIS A 48 -7.56 -26.40 -13.63
CA HIS A 48 -8.91 -26.27 -13.12
C HIS A 48 -9.92 -26.09 -14.26
N ARG A 49 -10.97 -26.92 -14.28
CA ARG A 49 -12.05 -26.81 -15.26
C ARG A 49 -12.93 -25.57 -15.09
N SER A 50 -13.01 -25.03 -13.87
CA SER A 50 -13.76 -23.80 -13.57
C SER A 50 -12.84 -22.77 -12.94
N ILE A 51 -13.02 -21.51 -13.37
CA ILE A 51 -12.32 -20.38 -12.76
C ILE A 51 -12.78 -20.16 -11.31
N ASP A 52 -14.02 -20.54 -10.95
CA ASP A 52 -14.55 -20.39 -9.60
C ASP A 52 -13.73 -21.17 -8.56
N THR A 53 -13.20 -22.33 -8.95
CA THR A 53 -12.30 -23.13 -8.10
C THR A 53 -10.99 -22.39 -7.81
N THR A 54 -10.47 -21.65 -8.79
CA THR A 54 -9.26 -20.83 -8.65
C THR A 54 -9.52 -19.54 -7.88
N MET A 55 -10.71 -18.93 -8.03
CA MET A 55 -11.05 -17.67 -7.37
C MET A 55 -10.98 -17.72 -5.84
N GLY A 56 -11.07 -18.91 -5.23
CA GLY A 56 -10.86 -19.10 -3.79
C GLY A 56 -9.53 -18.50 -3.28
N TYR A 57 -8.44 -18.66 -4.04
CA TYR A 57 -7.13 -18.15 -3.66
C TYR A 57 -7.04 -16.61 -3.71
N TYR A 58 -7.81 -15.98 -4.60
CA TYR A 58 -7.84 -14.52 -4.76
C TYR A 58 -8.67 -13.84 -3.68
N ARG A 59 -9.78 -14.46 -3.24
CA ARG A 59 -10.58 -13.91 -2.13
C ARG A 59 -9.76 -13.74 -0.85
N VAL A 60 -8.88 -14.71 -0.57
CA VAL A 60 -7.95 -14.64 0.56
C VAL A 60 -6.92 -13.53 0.34
N ALA A 61 -6.32 -13.45 -0.84
CA ALA A 61 -5.34 -12.42 -1.17
C ALA A 61 -5.95 -11.01 -1.08
N ASP A 62 -7.15 -10.80 -1.60
CA ASP A 62 -7.86 -9.52 -1.56
C ASP A 62 -8.21 -9.09 -0.14
N ALA A 63 -8.66 -10.04 0.69
CA ALA A 63 -8.94 -9.77 2.11
C ALA A 63 -7.67 -9.34 2.85
N LYS A 64 -6.54 -10.02 2.63
CA LYS A 64 -5.24 -9.67 3.23
C LYS A 64 -4.71 -8.33 2.72
N LYS A 65 -4.80 -8.07 1.41
CA LYS A 65 -4.41 -6.78 0.81
C LYS A 65 -5.22 -5.64 1.42
N ARG A 66 -6.52 -5.83 1.59
CA ARG A 66 -7.41 -4.86 2.21
C ARG A 66 -7.04 -4.62 3.68
N GLU A 67 -6.81 -5.68 4.46
CA GLU A 67 -6.37 -5.56 5.85
C GLU A 67 -5.04 -4.79 5.97
N ALA A 68 -4.07 -5.08 5.09
CA ALA A 68 -2.81 -4.35 5.03
C ALA A 68 -3.00 -2.87 4.68
N MET A 69 -3.85 -2.55 3.69
CA MET A 69 -4.19 -1.17 3.34
C MET A 69 -4.91 -0.45 4.48
N GLU A 70 -5.83 -1.10 5.19
CA GLU A 70 -6.52 -0.55 6.36
C GLU A 70 -5.55 -0.28 7.52
N ALA A 71 -4.54 -1.12 7.70
CA ALA A 71 -3.47 -0.88 8.67
C ALA A 71 -2.65 0.36 8.30
N LEU A 72 -2.27 0.53 7.02
CA LEU A 72 -1.55 1.72 6.55
C LEU A 72 -2.39 3.00 6.62
N ALA A 73 -3.69 2.91 6.35
CA ALA A 73 -4.60 4.06 6.37
C ALA A 73 -4.63 4.77 7.73
N ARG A 74 -4.45 4.03 8.83
CA ARG A 74 -4.34 4.60 10.19
C ARG A 74 -3.08 5.45 10.41
N HIS A 75 -2.07 5.24 9.59
CA HIS A 75 -0.78 5.93 9.65
C HIS A 75 -0.58 6.89 8.47
N THR A 76 -1.64 7.17 7.70
CA THR A 76 -1.61 8.16 6.65
C THR A 76 -1.59 9.57 7.25
N ILE A 77 -0.65 10.38 6.78
CA ILE A 77 -0.43 11.76 7.18
C ILE A 77 -0.60 12.70 6.00
N ASP A 78 -1.12 13.89 6.24
CA ASP A 78 -1.14 14.97 5.24
C ASP A 78 0.22 15.67 5.14
N ASN A 79 0.31 16.66 4.25
CA ASN A 79 1.51 17.48 4.07
C ASN A 79 1.95 18.28 5.32
N ARG A 80 1.10 18.39 6.34
CA ARG A 80 1.39 19.06 7.63
C ARG A 80 1.71 18.08 8.75
N GLY A 81 1.74 16.78 8.46
CA GLY A 81 1.95 15.74 9.47
C GLY A 81 0.71 15.42 10.30
N VAL A 82 -0.47 15.89 9.89
CA VAL A 82 -1.72 15.58 10.57
C VAL A 82 -2.20 14.20 10.12
N THR A 83 -2.36 13.28 11.07
CA THR A 83 -2.92 11.96 10.79
C THR A 83 -4.40 12.04 10.47
N ARG A 84 -4.85 11.25 9.49
CA ARG A 84 -6.29 11.10 9.22
C ARG A 84 -6.98 10.51 10.47
N PRO A 85 -8.10 11.10 10.94
CA PRO A 85 -8.82 10.52 12.07
C PRO A 85 -9.30 9.12 11.72
N ALA A 86 -8.99 8.15 12.60
CA ALA A 86 -9.49 6.79 12.50
C ALA A 86 -11.02 6.83 12.64
N ARG A 87 -11.73 6.75 11.51
CA ARG A 87 -13.18 6.52 11.53
C ARG A 87 -13.42 5.04 11.82
N GLY A 88 -14.59 4.72 12.39
CA GLY A 88 -15.02 3.33 12.62
C GLY A 88 -15.09 2.51 11.33
N GLU A 89 -15.51 1.25 11.44
CA GLU A 89 -15.52 0.30 10.31
C GLU A 89 -16.24 0.89 9.08
N PRO A 90 -15.54 1.09 7.95
CA PRO A 90 -16.14 1.75 6.80
C PRO A 90 -17.17 0.83 6.12
N SER A 91 -18.26 1.41 5.61
CA SER A 91 -19.17 0.66 4.75
C SER A 91 -18.47 0.25 3.44
N LYS A 92 -19.00 -0.77 2.74
CA LYS A 92 -18.51 -1.16 1.40
C LYS A 92 -18.45 0.03 0.42
N VAL A 93 -19.41 0.95 0.52
CA VAL A 93 -19.45 2.18 -0.29
C VAL A 93 -18.34 3.15 0.13
N ALA A 94 -18.03 3.26 1.43
CA ALA A 94 -16.92 4.08 1.90
C ALA A 94 -15.57 3.55 1.40
N HIS A 95 -15.35 2.23 1.39
CA HIS A 95 -14.15 1.63 0.79
C HIS A 95 -14.03 1.93 -0.70
N LEU A 96 -15.11 1.73 -1.47
CA LEU A 96 -15.09 2.03 -2.89
C LEU A 96 -14.77 3.52 -3.15
N ARG A 97 -15.36 4.42 -2.37
CA ARG A 97 -15.05 5.86 -2.46
C ARG A 97 -13.58 6.14 -2.18
N GLU A 98 -13.00 5.53 -1.14
CA GLU A 98 -11.58 5.69 -0.83
C GLU A 98 -10.70 5.24 -2.01
N HIS A 99 -11.00 4.10 -2.64
CA HIS A 99 -10.25 3.61 -3.80
C HIS A 99 -10.37 4.52 -5.05
N LEU A 100 -11.43 5.31 -5.15
CA LEU A 100 -11.69 6.21 -6.28
C LEU A 100 -11.33 7.68 -6.00
N ALA A 101 -10.99 8.01 -4.75
CA ALA A 101 -10.83 9.40 -4.29
C ALA A 101 -9.41 9.94 -4.45
N TRP A 102 -8.47 9.16 -4.99
CA TRP A 102 -7.08 9.59 -5.14
C TRP A 102 -6.42 9.04 -6.41
N VAL A 103 -5.33 9.69 -6.79
CA VAL A 103 -4.39 9.23 -7.82
C VAL A 103 -2.99 9.15 -7.25
N ALA A 104 -2.21 8.17 -7.70
CA ALA A 104 -0.83 8.01 -7.29
C ALA A 104 0.01 9.21 -7.73
N VAL A 105 0.85 9.71 -6.83
CA VAL A 105 1.85 10.74 -7.09
C VAL A 105 3.19 10.31 -6.48
N PRO A 106 4.32 10.96 -6.81
CA PRO A 106 5.59 10.65 -6.17
C PRO A 106 5.46 10.68 -4.65
N MET A 107 5.88 9.57 -4.01
CA MET A 107 5.91 9.40 -2.55
C MET A 107 4.54 9.53 -1.85
N GLY A 108 3.41 9.34 -2.55
CA GLY A 108 2.10 9.42 -1.90
C GLY A 108 0.90 9.45 -2.85
N LYS A 109 -0.13 10.15 -2.40
CA LYS A 109 -1.46 10.20 -3.03
C LYS A 109 -1.93 11.65 -3.15
N CYS A 110 -2.63 11.96 -4.24
CA CYS A 110 -3.32 13.24 -4.42
C CYS A 110 -4.83 13.03 -4.33
N SER A 111 -5.49 13.76 -3.45
CA SER A 111 -6.95 13.71 -3.22
C SER A 111 -7.73 14.89 -3.82
N GLU A 112 -7.09 15.72 -4.67
CA GLU A 112 -7.77 16.86 -5.29
C GLU A 112 -8.78 16.36 -6.34
N PRO A 113 -10.08 16.68 -6.22
CA PRO A 113 -11.13 16.07 -7.04
C PRO A 113 -11.01 16.26 -8.56
N THR A 114 -10.52 17.42 -9.02
CA THR A 114 -10.38 17.75 -10.44
C THR A 114 -9.26 16.93 -11.09
N ASN A 115 -8.12 16.82 -10.41
CA ASN A 115 -6.94 16.10 -10.80
C ASN A 115 -7.17 14.60 -10.72
N VAL A 116 -7.88 14.12 -9.69
CA VAL A 116 -8.31 12.72 -9.59
C VAL A 116 -9.20 12.34 -10.76
N ARG A 117 -10.20 13.19 -11.09
CA ARG A 117 -11.07 12.98 -12.26
C ARG A 117 -10.30 12.99 -13.58
N ALA A 118 -9.24 13.78 -13.66
CA ALA A 118 -8.36 13.84 -14.82
C ALA A 118 -7.26 12.76 -14.83
N GLY A 119 -7.30 11.78 -13.93
CA GLY A 119 -6.29 10.71 -13.87
C GLY A 119 -4.88 11.23 -13.57
N GLY A 120 -4.76 12.31 -12.80
CA GLY A 120 -3.49 12.94 -12.44
C GLY A 120 -2.92 13.91 -13.49
N GLN A 121 -3.65 14.21 -14.57
CA GLN A 121 -3.16 15.03 -15.68
C GLN A 121 -3.55 16.52 -15.62
N ALA A 122 -4.27 16.96 -14.58
CA ALA A 122 -4.76 18.34 -14.49
C ALA A 122 -4.05 19.20 -13.43
N CYS A 123 -3.05 18.66 -12.72
CA CYS A 123 -2.35 19.40 -11.67
C CYS A 123 -1.50 20.56 -12.25
N PRO A 124 -1.67 21.81 -11.80
CA PRO A 124 -0.90 22.95 -12.30
C PRO A 124 0.52 23.04 -11.72
N ILE A 125 0.79 22.36 -10.60
CA ILE A 125 2.05 22.43 -9.83
C ILE A 125 2.73 21.06 -9.76
N ARG A 126 2.78 20.36 -10.90
CA ARG A 126 3.36 19.01 -10.99
C ARG A 126 4.75 18.97 -10.34
N TYR A 127 5.03 17.85 -9.66
CA TYR A 127 6.27 17.61 -8.90
C TYR A 127 6.42 18.36 -7.57
N GLN A 128 5.47 19.22 -7.18
CA GLN A 128 5.48 19.90 -5.87
C GLN A 128 4.53 19.24 -4.86
N CYS A 129 4.32 17.92 -4.96
CA CYS A 129 3.29 17.21 -4.22
C CYS A 129 3.48 17.31 -2.70
N ALA A 130 4.70 17.13 -2.18
CA ALA A 130 4.97 17.16 -0.74
C ALA A 130 4.59 18.50 -0.07
N GLY A 131 4.55 19.61 -0.82
CA GLY A 131 4.10 20.91 -0.32
C GLY A 131 2.59 21.17 -0.48
N CYS A 132 1.87 20.32 -1.22
CA CYS A 132 0.47 20.55 -1.59
C CYS A 132 -0.52 20.13 -0.48
N PRO A 133 -1.55 20.94 -0.15
CA PRO A 133 -2.58 20.55 0.84
C PRO A 133 -3.40 19.31 0.51
N HIS A 134 -3.38 18.85 -0.74
CA HIS A 134 -4.10 17.65 -1.18
C HIS A 134 -3.23 16.38 -1.17
N PHE A 135 -1.98 16.50 -0.71
CA PHE A 135 -1.05 15.39 -0.63
C PHE A 135 -1.20 14.64 0.69
N GLU A 136 -1.24 13.33 0.58
CA GLU A 136 -1.19 12.39 1.70
C GLU A 136 -0.12 11.34 1.43
N SER A 137 0.60 10.94 2.47
CA SER A 137 1.57 9.84 2.43
C SER A 137 1.35 8.88 3.60
N ASP A 138 1.90 7.68 3.46
CA ASP A 138 1.85 6.63 4.48
C ASP A 138 3.25 6.00 4.68
N PRO A 139 3.44 5.15 5.71
CA PRO A 139 4.75 4.60 6.05
C PRO A 139 5.41 3.77 4.93
N SER A 140 4.67 3.33 3.91
CA SER A 140 5.28 2.61 2.78
C SER A 140 6.29 3.46 2.01
N TYR A 141 6.15 4.79 2.04
CA TYR A 141 7.05 5.74 1.38
C TYR A 141 8.11 6.33 2.30
N LEU A 142 8.19 5.88 3.56
CA LEU A 142 9.11 6.45 4.54
C LEU A 142 10.59 6.40 4.10
N PRO A 143 11.09 5.34 3.46
CA PRO A 143 12.45 5.32 2.93
C PRO A 143 12.70 6.41 1.89
N GLU A 144 11.81 6.55 0.90
CA GLU A 144 11.91 7.54 -0.17
C GLU A 144 11.78 8.96 0.37
N LEU A 145 10.84 9.20 1.30
CA LEU A 145 10.65 10.49 1.95
C LEU A 145 11.88 10.92 2.74
N ARG A 146 12.55 10.00 3.44
CA ARG A 146 13.80 10.29 4.15
C ARG A 146 14.91 10.66 3.17
N ALA A 147 15.07 9.91 2.09
CA ALA A 147 16.05 10.19 1.06
C ALA A 147 15.82 11.57 0.43
N HIS A 148 14.57 11.90 0.09
CA HIS A 148 14.21 13.19 -0.47
C HIS A 148 14.46 14.34 0.52
N ALA A 149 14.14 14.15 1.80
CA ALA A 149 14.44 15.15 2.83
C ALA A 149 15.95 15.39 3.00
N ASP A 150 16.77 14.34 2.88
CA ASP A 150 18.23 14.46 2.94
C ASP A 150 18.80 15.16 1.70
N GLU A 151 18.21 14.93 0.53
CA GLU A 151 18.56 15.65 -0.71
C GLU A 151 18.26 17.14 -0.58
N LEU A 152 17.04 17.51 -0.14
CA LEU A 152 16.65 18.91 0.09
C LEU A 152 17.56 19.63 1.09
N ARG A 153 18.02 18.94 2.16
CA ARG A 153 18.98 19.50 3.12
C ARG A 153 20.33 19.79 2.49
N LYS A 154 20.85 18.88 1.66
CA LYS A 154 22.12 19.07 0.95
C LYS A 154 22.04 20.22 -0.06
N GLU A 155 20.93 20.32 -0.80
CA GLU A 155 20.70 21.43 -1.72
C GLU A 155 20.66 22.76 -0.97
N ARG A 156 19.94 22.82 0.15
CA ARG A 156 19.88 24.01 1.01
C ARG A 156 21.27 24.43 1.52
N GLU A 157 22.08 23.48 1.98
CA GLU A 157 23.47 23.74 2.41
C GLU A 157 24.33 24.29 1.27
N ALA A 158 24.20 23.73 0.07
CA ALA A 158 24.92 24.21 -1.11
C ALA A 158 24.50 25.64 -1.49
N MET A 159 23.21 25.97 -1.41
CA MET A 159 22.70 27.32 -1.66
C MET A 159 23.23 28.34 -0.65
N LEU A 160 23.25 27.98 0.64
CA LEU A 160 23.84 28.81 1.69
C LEU A 160 25.33 29.08 1.43
N ALA A 161 26.09 28.04 1.07
CA ALA A 161 27.51 28.18 0.75
C ALA A 161 27.77 29.08 -0.48
N ALA A 162 26.85 29.09 -1.44
CA ALA A 162 26.92 29.94 -2.63
C ALA A 162 26.47 31.39 -2.38
N GLY A 163 26.02 31.73 -1.17
CA GLY A 163 25.53 33.07 -0.84
C GLY A 163 24.17 33.38 -1.45
N ALA A 164 23.29 32.38 -1.56
CA ALA A 164 21.91 32.58 -2.00
C ALA A 164 21.18 33.56 -1.07
N ALA A 165 20.27 34.35 -1.64
CA ALA A 165 19.44 35.28 -0.87
C ALA A 165 18.50 34.52 0.08
N ASP A 166 18.21 35.08 1.25
CA ASP A 166 17.40 34.45 2.30
C ASP A 166 16.06 33.87 1.79
N TRP A 167 15.36 34.61 0.92
CA TRP A 167 14.08 34.18 0.34
C TRP A 167 14.16 32.91 -0.51
N ALA A 168 15.34 32.52 -0.98
CA ALA A 168 15.55 31.31 -1.77
C ALA A 168 15.87 30.08 -0.90
N VAL A 169 16.15 30.29 0.39
CA VAL A 169 16.65 29.27 1.34
C VAL A 169 15.64 29.01 2.48
N ASP A 170 14.80 29.99 2.79
CA ASP A 170 13.67 29.92 3.73
C ASP A 170 12.44 29.25 3.11
#